data_AF-X1DI69-F1
#
_entry.id   AF-X1DI69-F1
#
_cell.length_a   1.000
_cell.length_b   1.000
_cell.length_c   1.000
_cell.angle_alpha   90.00
_cell.angle_beta   90.00
_cell.angle_gamma   90.00
#
_symmetry.space_group_name_H-M   'P 1'
#
loop_
_entity.id
_entity.type
_entity.pdbx_description
1 polymer ?
#
loop_
_entity_poly.entity_id
_entity_poly.type
_entity_poly.pdbx_seq_one_letter_code
_entity_poly.pdbx_strand_id
1 'polypeptide(L)'
;GVNEMIKKRSLGEIDRIFLFSGMEFPHTSCGCFEAIDFYIPEVNGHGIVDRNYGDVAINGLPFSAMANQTGGGKQMPGFNGISIQYIVSPKYQQFDGKSQGLNSGIETVVWMNKGVKDRISEFLPKDLLPKIATEEEVTDINALKQWLQDVN
;
A
#
# COMPACT_ATOMS: atom_id res chain seq x y z
N GLY A 1 -10.61 -17.05 -18.73
CA GLY A 1 -9.53 -16.68 -17.77
C GLY A 1 -9.97 -15.56 -16.83
N VAL A 2 -9.12 -15.15 -15.88
CA VAL A 2 -9.46 -14.09 -14.89
C VAL A 2 -9.88 -12.78 -15.58
N ASN A 3 -9.15 -12.33 -16.59
CA ASN A 3 -9.45 -11.09 -17.32
C ASN A 3 -10.79 -11.13 -18.08
N GLU A 4 -11.14 -12.27 -18.68
CA GLU A 4 -12.46 -12.43 -19.32
C GLU A 4 -13.59 -12.36 -18.29
N MET A 5 -13.37 -12.93 -17.10
CA MET A 5 -14.36 -12.93 -16.04
C MET A 5 -14.53 -11.54 -15.44
N ILE A 6 -13.45 -10.80 -15.16
CA ILE A 6 -13.55 -9.45 -14.62
C ILE A 6 -14.24 -8.53 -15.62
N LYS A 7 -13.88 -8.57 -16.91
CA LYS A 7 -14.53 -7.80 -17.97
C LYS A 7 -16.03 -8.08 -18.05
N LYS A 8 -16.42 -9.34 -17.98
CA LYS A 8 -17.85 -9.73 -17.96
C LYS A 8 -18.57 -9.19 -16.72
N ARG A 9 -17.96 -9.30 -15.54
CA ARG A 9 -18.58 -8.93 -14.24
C ARG A 9 -18.59 -7.43 -13.99
N SER A 10 -17.65 -6.69 -14.56
CA SER A 10 -17.58 -5.23 -14.52
C SER A 10 -18.33 -4.56 -15.67
N LEU A 11 -19.12 -5.31 -16.46
CA LEU A 11 -19.83 -4.80 -17.64
C LEU A 11 -18.93 -4.11 -18.68
N GLY A 12 -17.68 -4.55 -18.81
CA GLY A 12 -16.71 -4.00 -19.74
C GLY A 12 -15.80 -2.91 -19.17
N GLU A 13 -16.07 -2.41 -17.95
CA GLU A 13 -15.27 -1.32 -17.36
C GLU A 13 -13.81 -1.70 -17.09
N ILE A 14 -13.54 -2.96 -16.70
CA ILE A 14 -12.21 -3.45 -16.34
C ILE A 14 -11.80 -4.56 -17.31
N ASP A 15 -10.79 -4.31 -18.12
CA ASP A 15 -10.29 -5.28 -19.10
C ASP A 15 -9.29 -6.30 -18.52
N ARG A 16 -8.56 -5.89 -17.47
CA ARG A 16 -7.40 -6.64 -16.95
C ARG A 16 -7.14 -6.28 -15.50
N ILE A 17 -6.68 -7.26 -14.73
CA ILE A 17 -6.14 -7.06 -13.39
C ILE A 17 -4.84 -7.85 -13.20
N PHE A 18 -3.90 -7.27 -12.46
CA PHE A 18 -2.77 -7.97 -11.87
C PHE A 18 -3.05 -8.18 -10.39
N LEU A 19 -3.23 -9.43 -9.98
CA LEU A 19 -3.65 -9.76 -8.61
C LEU A 19 -2.65 -9.32 -7.53
N PHE A 20 -1.39 -9.11 -7.92
CA PHE A 20 -0.28 -8.83 -7.01
C PHE A 20 0.48 -7.56 -7.44
N SER A 21 -0.24 -6.57 -7.97
CA SER A 21 0.28 -5.23 -8.25
C SER A 21 -0.72 -4.18 -7.80
N GLY A 22 -0.24 -3.15 -7.13
CA GLY A 22 -0.95 -1.94 -6.77
C GLY A 22 -0.70 -0.80 -7.76
N MET A 23 0.20 -1.00 -8.74
CA MET A 23 0.61 0.01 -9.70
C MET A 23 0.11 -0.29 -11.11
N GLU A 24 0.40 -1.47 -11.66
CA GLU A 24 0.03 -1.85 -13.02
C GLU A 24 -1.24 -2.71 -13.02
N PHE A 25 -2.32 -2.20 -13.62
CA PHE A 25 -3.65 -2.84 -13.64
C PHE A 25 -4.09 -3.34 -12.25
N PRO A 26 -4.12 -2.49 -11.20
CA PRO A 26 -4.47 -2.94 -9.85
C PRO A 26 -5.90 -3.50 -9.78
N HIS A 27 -6.19 -4.30 -8.76
CA HIS A 27 -7.58 -4.65 -8.47
C HIS A 27 -8.38 -3.41 -8.08
N THR A 28 -9.70 -3.48 -8.23
CA THR A 28 -10.59 -2.38 -7.83
C THR A 28 -11.01 -2.52 -6.37
N SER A 29 -11.25 -1.40 -5.70
CA SER A 29 -11.73 -1.38 -4.31
C SER A 29 -13.14 -0.83 -4.22
N CYS A 30 -13.97 -1.39 -3.32
CA CYS A 30 -15.33 -0.90 -3.09
C CYS A 30 -15.35 0.23 -2.05
N GLY A 31 -14.92 -0.05 -0.82
CA GLY A 31 -14.96 0.88 0.32
C GLY A 31 -14.87 0.22 1.70
N CYS A 32 -14.92 -1.12 1.79
CA CYS A 32 -14.88 -1.86 3.05
C CYS A 32 -13.48 -2.38 3.43
N PHE A 33 -12.42 -1.81 2.86
CA PHE A 33 -11.04 -2.18 3.17
C PHE A 33 -10.65 -1.77 4.60
N GLU A 34 -9.75 -2.54 5.21
CA GLU A 34 -9.26 -2.27 6.57
C GLU A 34 -8.17 -1.21 6.56
N ALA A 35 -7.36 -1.18 5.50
CA ALA A 35 -6.28 -0.24 5.29
C ALA A 35 -6.16 0.15 3.81
N ILE A 36 -5.41 1.23 3.56
CA ILE A 36 -5.03 1.69 2.22
C ILE A 36 -3.51 1.63 2.12
N ASP A 37 -3.04 0.92 1.10
CA ASP A 37 -1.68 1.00 0.58
C ASP A 37 -1.64 2.12 -0.47
N PHE A 38 -0.86 3.16 -0.19
CA PHE A 38 -0.72 4.33 -1.05
C PHE A 38 0.74 4.54 -1.49
N TYR A 39 0.93 4.92 -2.74
CA TYR A 39 2.25 5.19 -3.31
C TYR A 39 2.75 6.59 -2.90
N ILE A 40 4.04 6.69 -2.59
CA ILE A 40 4.77 7.91 -2.22
C ILE A 40 5.83 8.16 -3.30
N PRO A 41 5.52 8.97 -4.33
CA PRO A 41 6.41 9.20 -5.47
C PRO A 41 7.79 9.70 -5.09
N GLU A 42 7.87 10.53 -4.04
CA GLU A 42 9.08 11.24 -3.64
C GLU A 42 10.20 10.33 -3.10
N VAL A 43 9.85 9.11 -2.70
CA VAL A 43 10.79 8.11 -2.19
C VAL A 43 10.68 6.78 -2.94
N ASN A 44 9.87 6.74 -4.01
CA ASN A 44 9.56 5.53 -4.77
C ASN A 44 9.17 4.35 -3.85
N GLY A 45 8.33 4.62 -2.86
CA GLY A 45 7.93 3.67 -1.83
C GLY A 45 6.44 3.75 -1.56
N HIS A 46 5.96 2.90 -0.65
CA HIS A 46 4.56 2.83 -0.27
C HIS A 46 4.38 3.17 1.21
N GLY A 47 3.26 3.81 1.50
CA GLY A 47 2.74 4.02 2.83
C GLY A 47 1.51 3.14 3.08
N ILE A 48 1.27 2.75 4.33
CA ILE A 48 0.02 2.09 4.73
C ILE A 48 -0.66 2.85 5.86
N VAL A 49 -1.96 3.09 5.72
CA VAL A 49 -2.79 3.64 6.79
C VAL A 49 -4.07 2.82 6.98
N ASP A 50 -4.39 2.48 8.23
CA ASP A 50 -5.67 1.84 8.54
C ASP A 50 -6.83 2.83 8.74
N ARG A 51 -8.05 2.29 8.67
CA ARG A 51 -9.30 3.06 8.81
C ARG A 51 -9.52 3.69 10.18
N ASN A 52 -8.75 3.31 11.20
CA ASN A 52 -8.86 3.83 12.56
C ASN A 52 -7.87 4.96 12.82
N TYR A 53 -6.92 5.20 11.91
CA TYR A 53 -6.00 6.32 12.00
C TYR A 53 -6.74 7.65 11.89
N GLY A 54 -6.70 8.43 12.97
CA GLY A 54 -7.47 9.66 13.13
C GLY A 54 -6.77 10.93 12.62
N ASP A 55 -5.52 10.82 12.19
CA ASP A 55 -4.71 11.96 11.74
C ASP A 55 -4.45 11.88 10.22
N VAL A 56 -3.59 12.77 9.76
CA VAL A 56 -3.14 12.88 8.38
C VAL A 56 -1.93 11.97 8.17
N ALA A 57 -1.96 11.17 7.09
CA ALA A 57 -0.83 10.32 6.72
C ALA A 57 0.34 11.15 6.17
N ILE A 58 1.50 10.53 6.00
CA ILE A 58 2.73 11.21 5.56
C ILE A 58 2.59 11.97 4.22
N ASN A 59 1.62 11.59 3.37
CA ASN A 59 1.30 12.26 2.11
C ASN A 59 0.38 13.49 2.26
N GLY A 60 0.06 13.90 3.49
CA GLY A 60 -0.80 15.07 3.74
C GLY A 60 -2.30 14.78 3.60
N LEU A 61 -2.72 13.52 3.47
CA LEU A 61 -4.14 13.15 3.33
C LEU A 61 -4.66 12.38 4.55
N PRO A 62 -5.88 12.67 5.04
CA PRO A 62 -6.56 11.79 5.99
C PRO A 62 -7.07 10.52 5.28
N PHE A 63 -7.33 9.45 6.06
CA PHE A 63 -7.86 8.19 5.52
C PHE A 63 -9.10 8.37 4.64
N SER A 64 -10.04 9.23 5.06
CA SER A 64 -11.30 9.47 4.33
C SER A 64 -11.08 10.04 2.92
N ALA A 65 -10.09 10.93 2.75
CA ALA A 65 -9.73 11.49 1.46
C ALA A 65 -9.12 10.43 0.53
N MET A 66 -8.25 9.57 1.06
CA MET A 66 -7.68 8.45 0.31
C MET A 66 -8.72 7.38 -0.02
N ALA A 67 -9.66 7.10 0.89
CA ALA A 67 -10.73 6.13 0.68
C ALA A 67 -11.64 6.53 -0.49
N ASN A 68 -11.93 7.84 -0.63
CA ASN A 68 -12.69 8.38 -1.76
C ASN A 68 -11.95 8.21 -3.10
N GLN A 69 -10.62 8.28 -3.11
CA GLN A 69 -9.81 8.05 -4.31
C GLN A 69 -9.74 6.55 -4.64
N THR A 70 -9.56 5.71 -3.62
CA THR A 70 -9.32 4.27 -3.74
C THR A 70 -10.59 3.49 -4.11
N GLY A 71 -11.74 3.89 -3.56
CA GLY A 71 -13.00 3.16 -3.67
C GLY A 71 -13.77 3.35 -4.99
N GLY A 72 -15.00 2.84 -5.01
CA GLY A 72 -15.93 3.06 -6.13
C GLY A 72 -15.72 2.16 -7.34
N GLY A 73 -14.97 1.06 -7.21
CA GLY A 73 -14.82 0.06 -8.27
C GLY A 73 -13.93 0.50 -9.43
N LYS A 74 -13.07 1.50 -9.22
CA LYS A 74 -12.13 2.03 -10.21
C LYS A 74 -10.76 1.36 -10.07
N GLN A 75 -9.99 1.33 -11.15
CA GLN A 75 -8.56 1.01 -11.09
C GLN A 75 -7.78 2.28 -10.81
N MET A 76 -7.12 2.32 -9.66
CA MET A 76 -6.40 3.49 -9.18
C MET A 76 -4.96 3.09 -8.84
N PRO A 77 -4.02 3.21 -9.82
CA PRO A 77 -2.61 2.98 -9.59
C PRO A 77 -2.10 3.78 -8.38
N GLY A 78 -1.41 3.09 -7.48
CA GLY A 78 -0.85 3.68 -6.27
C GLY A 78 -1.84 3.96 -5.15
N PHE A 79 -3.11 3.52 -5.24
CA PHE A 79 -4.07 3.59 -4.14
C PHE A 79 -4.89 2.31 -4.08
N ASN A 80 -4.61 1.45 -3.10
CA ASN A 80 -5.14 0.09 -3.03
C ASN A 80 -5.80 -0.16 -1.68
N GLY A 81 -7.08 -0.51 -1.71
CA GLY A 81 -7.78 -1.00 -0.52
C GLY A 81 -7.34 -2.43 -0.23
N ILE A 82 -6.85 -2.66 1.00
CA ILE A 82 -6.29 -3.94 1.43
C ILE A 82 -6.85 -4.38 2.79
N SER A 83 -6.72 -5.68 3.06
CA SER A 83 -6.87 -6.23 4.41
C SER A 83 -5.53 -6.20 5.13
N ILE A 84 -5.54 -6.16 6.46
CA ILE A 84 -4.32 -6.16 7.28
C ILE A 84 -3.55 -7.47 7.11
N GLN A 85 -4.27 -8.59 6.98
CA GLN A 85 -3.66 -9.89 6.75
C GLN A 85 -2.96 -10.00 5.39
N TYR A 86 -3.41 -9.25 4.38
CA TYR A 86 -2.74 -9.28 3.07
C TYR A 86 -1.33 -8.70 3.11
N ILE A 87 -1.04 -7.76 4.00
CA ILE A 87 0.28 -7.10 4.13
C ILE A 87 1.40 -8.12 4.38
N VAL A 88 1.12 -9.16 5.17
CA VAL A 88 2.10 -10.20 5.54
C VAL A 88 2.11 -11.39 4.57
N SER A 89 1.36 -11.32 3.48
CA SER A 89 1.31 -12.38 2.48
C SER A 89 2.62 -12.41 1.68
N PRO A 90 3.17 -13.60 1.36
CA PRO A 90 4.27 -13.75 0.38
C PRO A 90 3.91 -13.26 -1.04
N LYS A 91 2.63 -12.97 -1.29
CA LYS A 91 2.11 -12.44 -2.55
C LYS A 91 1.80 -10.94 -2.50
N TYR A 92 1.96 -10.30 -1.35
CA TYR A 92 1.76 -8.86 -1.21
C TYR A 92 2.58 -8.11 -2.26
N GLN A 93 1.90 -7.36 -3.13
CA GLN A 93 2.45 -6.54 -4.22
C GLN A 93 3.66 -7.16 -4.93
N GLN A 94 3.63 -8.48 -5.15
CA GLN A 94 4.80 -9.24 -5.59
C GLN A 94 5.33 -8.77 -6.95
N PHE A 95 4.45 -8.33 -7.85
CA PHE A 95 4.86 -7.81 -9.15
C PHE A 95 5.61 -6.48 -8.99
N ASP A 96 5.13 -5.58 -8.13
CA ASP A 96 5.73 -4.27 -7.90
C ASP A 96 7.10 -4.39 -7.23
N GLY A 97 7.21 -5.24 -6.19
CA GLY A 97 8.52 -5.48 -5.57
C GLY A 97 9.53 -6.04 -6.57
N LYS A 98 9.14 -7.03 -7.37
CA LYS A 98 10.04 -7.63 -8.38
C LYS A 98 10.41 -6.66 -9.50
N SER A 99 9.48 -5.82 -9.95
CA SER A 99 9.77 -4.82 -10.99
C SER A 99 10.75 -3.75 -10.50
N GLN A 100 10.84 -3.54 -9.19
CA GLN A 100 11.84 -2.70 -8.53
C GLN A 100 13.14 -3.44 -8.16
N GLY A 101 13.25 -4.74 -8.44
CA GLY A 101 14.44 -5.54 -8.10
C GLY A 101 14.51 -5.98 -6.63
N LEU A 102 13.42 -5.86 -5.88
CA LEU A 102 13.31 -6.28 -4.47
C LEU A 102 13.00 -7.78 -4.37
N ASN A 103 13.28 -8.38 -3.22
CA ASN A 103 13.01 -9.82 -3.01
C ASN A 103 11.52 -10.09 -2.74
N SER A 104 10.82 -9.12 -2.14
CA SER A 104 9.42 -9.22 -1.77
C SER A 104 8.70 -7.89 -1.98
N GLY A 105 7.38 -7.92 -2.15
CA GLY A 105 6.61 -6.68 -2.31
C GLY A 105 6.48 -5.88 -1.01
N ILE A 106 6.66 -6.50 0.16
CA ILE A 106 6.59 -5.76 1.44
C ILE A 106 7.79 -4.82 1.63
N GLU A 107 8.91 -5.10 0.94
CA GLU A 107 10.08 -4.21 0.89
C GLU A 107 9.80 -2.88 0.17
N THR A 108 8.68 -2.74 -0.56
CA THR A 108 8.30 -1.45 -1.14
C THR A 108 7.72 -0.49 -0.09
N VAL A 109 7.30 -1.01 1.07
CA VAL A 109 6.67 -0.21 2.12
C VAL A 109 7.75 0.46 2.96
N VAL A 110 7.68 1.78 3.06
CA VAL A 110 8.64 2.63 3.76
C VAL A 110 8.02 3.36 4.95
N TRP A 111 6.69 3.38 5.03
CA TRP A 111 5.95 4.04 6.08
C TRP A 111 4.66 3.29 6.41
N MET A 112 4.30 3.19 7.68
CA MET A 112 3.01 2.67 8.13
C MET A 112 2.56 3.47 9.34
N ASN A 113 1.25 3.73 9.47
CA ASN A 113 0.78 4.22 10.77
C ASN A 113 1.06 3.17 11.86
N LYS A 114 1.44 3.61 13.06
CA LYS A 114 1.92 2.74 14.14
C LYS A 114 0.96 1.60 14.47
N GLY A 115 -0.34 1.89 14.45
CA GLY A 115 -1.40 0.89 14.68
C GLY A 115 -1.32 -0.30 13.72
N VAL A 116 -1.00 -0.09 12.45
CA VAL A 116 -0.78 -1.19 11.50
C VAL A 116 0.51 -1.91 11.82
N LYS A 117 1.62 -1.17 11.97
CA LYS A 117 2.94 -1.73 12.21
C LYS A 117 2.95 -2.64 13.44
N ASP A 118 2.37 -2.20 14.55
CA ASP A 118 2.29 -2.97 15.79
C ASP A 118 1.52 -4.29 15.59
N ARG A 119 0.38 -4.26 14.88
CA ARG A 119 -0.48 -5.43 14.63
C ARG A 119 0.18 -6.54 13.82
N ILE A 120 1.10 -6.20 12.92
CA ILE A 120 1.72 -7.16 12.00
C ILE A 120 3.21 -7.39 12.27
N SER A 121 3.79 -6.68 13.23
CA SER A 121 5.24 -6.63 13.48
C SER A 121 5.87 -8.03 13.63
N GLU A 122 5.24 -8.93 14.37
CA GLU A 122 5.72 -10.29 14.62
C GLU A 122 5.81 -11.16 13.35
N PHE A 123 5.10 -10.78 12.29
CA PHE A 123 5.03 -11.52 11.03
C PHE A 123 5.93 -10.91 9.94
N LEU A 124 6.47 -9.72 10.16
CA LEU A 124 7.36 -9.06 9.21
C LEU A 124 8.81 -9.57 9.34
N PRO A 125 9.61 -9.52 8.27
CA PRO A 125 11.05 -9.77 8.37
C PRO A 125 11.72 -8.82 9.38
N LYS A 126 12.55 -9.38 10.26
CA LYS A 126 13.14 -8.63 11.38
C LYS A 126 14.06 -7.49 10.94
N ASP A 127 14.71 -7.67 9.80
CA ASP A 127 15.57 -6.69 9.14
C ASP A 127 14.79 -5.59 8.41
N LEU A 128 13.52 -5.85 8.06
CA LEU A 128 12.64 -4.88 7.41
C LEU A 128 11.94 -3.95 8.41
N LEU A 129 11.56 -4.46 9.59
CA LEU A 129 10.89 -3.66 10.65
C LEU A 129 11.55 -2.30 10.97
N PRO A 130 12.88 -2.20 11.15
CA PRO A 130 13.53 -0.92 11.43
C PRO A 130 13.62 -0.01 10.19
N LYS A 131 13.26 -0.48 8.99
CA LYS A 131 13.28 0.27 7.72
C LYS A 131 11.91 0.79 7.28
N ILE A 132 10.88 0.56 8.09
CA ILE A 132 9.53 1.12 7.90
C ILE A 132 9.32 2.18 8.99
N ALA A 133 9.19 3.46 8.62
CA ALA A 133 8.92 4.51 9.59
C ALA A 133 7.42 4.55 9.99
N THR A 134 7.11 5.25 11.08
CA THR A 134 5.75 5.59 11.50
C THR A 134 5.60 7.09 11.70
N GLU A 135 4.40 7.54 12.03
CA GLU A 135 4.10 8.92 12.43
C GLU A 135 4.88 9.39 13.67
N GLU A 136 5.42 8.47 14.49
CA GLU A 136 6.23 8.82 15.67
C GLU A 136 7.69 9.16 15.30
N GLU A 137 8.24 8.56 14.25
CA GLU A 137 9.62 8.83 13.81
C GLU A 137 9.72 9.92 12.74
N VAL A 138 8.75 9.99 11.82
CA VAL A 138 8.77 10.95 10.70
C VAL A 138 7.40 11.60 10.51
N THR A 139 7.38 12.93 10.52
CA THR A 139 6.13 13.71 10.46
C THR A 139 5.83 14.29 9.08
N ASP A 140 6.79 14.28 8.15
CA ASP A 140 6.61 14.78 6.79
C ASP A 140 7.51 14.05 5.76
N ILE A 141 7.23 14.28 4.48
CA ILE A 141 7.93 13.64 3.36
C ILE A 141 9.43 13.97 3.34
N ASN A 142 9.85 15.17 3.73
CA ASN A 142 11.26 15.53 3.73
C ASN A 142 12.01 14.80 4.84
N ALA A 143 11.40 14.68 6.02
CA ALA A 143 11.93 13.86 7.11
C ALA A 143 12.01 12.38 6.71
N LEU A 144 10.98 11.84 6.03
CA LEU A 144 10.99 10.46 5.53
C LEU A 144 12.15 10.22 4.54
N LYS A 145 12.39 11.14 3.59
CA LYS A 145 13.53 11.05 2.66
C LYS A 145 14.86 10.94 3.39
N GLN A 146 15.08 11.80 4.39
CA GLN A 146 16.32 11.81 5.16
C GLN A 146 16.47 10.51 5.96
N TRP A 147 15.40 10.10 6.64
CA TRP A 147 15.39 8.88 7.45
C TRP A 147 15.70 7.63 6.61
N LEU A 148 15.15 7.53 5.41
CA LEU A 148 15.41 6.42 4.48
C LEU A 148 16.87 6.38 3.97
N GLN A 149 17.61 7.49 4.00
CA GLN A 149 19.05 7.49 3.69
C GLN A 149 19.87 6.91 4.84
N ASP A 150 19.38 7.01 6.08
CA ASP A 150 20.11 6.57 7.27
C ASP A 150 19.91 5.08 7.57
N VAL A 151 18.76 4.50 7.17
CA VAL A 151 18.40 3.10 7.46
C VAL A 151 18.64 2.11 6.32
N ASN A 152 18.95 2.59 5.11
CA ASN A 152 19.26 1.77 3.94
C ASN A 152 20.76 1.54 3.77
#